data_AF-K1TYX3-F1
#
_entry.id   AF-K1TYX3-F1
#
_cell.length_a   1.000
_cell.length_b   1.000
_cell.length_c   1.000
_cell.angle_alpha   90.00
_cell.angle_beta   90.00
_cell.angle_gamma   90.00
#
_symmetry.space_group_name_H-M   'P 1'
#
loop_
_entity.id
_entity.type
_entity.pdbx_description
1 polymer ?
#
loop_
_entity_poly.entity_id
_entity_poly.type
_entity_poly.pdbx_seq_one_letter_code
_entity_poly.pdbx_strand_id
1 'polypeptide(L)'
;MAEMLSVETNETKKGLGIHARRALAYIVLVIMSFLCLFWFYILFVNATRSKGELTQGFTLLPSTHLIQNWKGVMAGTLPVVRGMINSLVVATCSAVLCTYFSTMTAYAIHVYDFKLKKFMFTFILAIMT
;
A
#
# COMPACT_ATOMS: atom_id res chain seq x y z
N MET A 1 1.02 -59.85 -21.13
CA MET A 1 1.66 -60.02 -19.79
C MET A 1 2.96 -59.23 -19.84
N ALA A 2 3.05 -57.96 -19.46
CA ALA A 2 2.41 -57.20 -18.40
C ALA A 2 2.00 -55.84 -19.01
N GLU A 3 0.73 -55.44 -19.02
CA GLU A 3 0.11 -54.74 -17.89
C GLU A 3 1.08 -53.93 -17.02
N MET A 4 0.79 -52.64 -16.91
CA MET A 4 0.93 -51.89 -15.66
C MET A 4 2.35 -51.63 -15.16
N LEU A 5 2.92 -50.48 -15.53
CA LEU A 5 3.79 -49.60 -14.72
C LEU A 5 4.55 -48.72 -15.72
N SER A 6 4.34 -47.43 -15.88
CA SER A 6 3.76 -46.45 -14.98
C SER A 6 3.38 -45.25 -15.87
N VAL A 7 2.10 -45.08 -16.14
CA VAL A 7 1.60 -43.73 -16.40
C VAL A 7 1.77 -43.01 -15.06
N GLU A 8 2.85 -42.24 -14.91
CA GLU A 8 2.93 -41.25 -13.85
C GLU A 8 1.75 -40.31 -14.08
N THR A 9 0.64 -40.56 -13.38
CA THR A 9 -0.39 -39.56 -13.21
C THR A 9 0.30 -38.41 -12.48
N ASN A 10 0.62 -37.36 -13.23
CA ASN A 10 0.87 -36.06 -12.65
C ASN A 10 -0.47 -35.65 -12.04
N GLU A 11 -0.72 -36.10 -10.81
CA GLU A 11 -1.82 -35.71 -9.97
C GLU A 11 -1.71 -34.19 -9.82
N THR A 12 -2.33 -33.49 -10.75
CA THR A 12 -2.49 -32.05 -10.71
C THR A 12 -3.16 -31.78 -9.37
N LYS A 13 -2.37 -31.31 -8.40
CA LYS A 13 -2.84 -30.96 -7.07
C LYS A 13 -4.09 -30.12 -7.30
N LYS A 14 -5.27 -30.69 -7.05
CA LYS A 14 -6.53 -29.96 -7.13
C LYS A 14 -6.39 -28.83 -6.13
N GLY A 15 -6.06 -27.65 -6.65
CA GLY A 15 -5.92 -26.44 -5.84
C GLY A 15 -7.19 -26.27 -5.03
N LEU A 16 -7.03 -25.73 -3.82
CA LEU A 16 -8.15 -25.42 -2.93
C LEU A 16 -9.29 -24.80 -3.76
N GLY A 17 -10.49 -25.39 -3.69
CA GLY A 17 -11.62 -24.97 -4.53
C GLY A 17 -11.79 -23.46 -4.50
N ILE A 18 -12.18 -22.85 -5.62
CA ILE A 18 -12.20 -21.38 -5.79
C ILE A 18 -12.91 -20.69 -4.62
N HIS A 19 -13.98 -21.30 -4.08
CA HIS A 19 -14.70 -20.84 -2.89
C HIS A 19 -13.85 -20.86 -1.61
N ALA A 20 -13.09 -21.91 -1.36
CA ALA A 20 -12.20 -22.03 -0.21
C ALA A 20 -10.99 -21.09 -0.31
N ARG A 21 -10.41 -20.92 -1.51
CA ARG A 21 -9.34 -19.92 -1.75
C ARG A 21 -9.85 -18.49 -1.54
N ARG A 22 -11.07 -18.19 -2.00
CA ARG A 22 -11.73 -16.90 -1.75
C ARG A 22 -12.03 -16.68 -0.27
N ALA A 23 -12.56 -17.68 0.43
CA ALA A 23 -12.82 -17.59 1.87
C ALA A 23 -11.53 -17.32 2.65
N LEU A 24 -10.46 -18.05 2.36
CA LEU A 24 -9.15 -17.81 2.97
C LEU A 24 -8.61 -16.41 2.64
N ALA A 25 -8.71 -15.96 1.39
CA ALA A 25 -8.31 -14.61 1.00
C ALA A 25 -9.11 -13.53 1.75
N TYR A 26 -10.44 -13.69 1.87
CA TYR A 26 -11.27 -12.75 2.62
C TYR A 26 -10.93 -12.72 4.11
N ILE A 27 -10.71 -13.88 4.73
CA ILE A 27 -10.28 -13.94 6.14
C ILE A 27 -8.96 -13.19 6.33
N VAL A 28 -7.97 -13.43 5.46
CA VAL A 28 -6.68 -12.74 5.51
C VAL A 28 -6.85 -11.23 5.29
N LEU A 29 -7.66 -10.81 4.32
CA LEU A 29 -7.94 -9.40 4.04
C LEU A 29 -8.65 -8.71 5.22
N VAL A 30 -9.60 -9.39 5.88
CA VAL A 30 -10.29 -8.87 7.06
C VAL A 30 -9.32 -8.69 8.22
N ILE A 31 -8.47 -9.68 8.49
CA ILE A 31 -7.44 -9.58 9.54
C ILE A 31 -6.46 -8.45 9.23
N MET A 32 -5.97 -8.35 7.99
CA MET A 32 -5.06 -7.29 7.57
C MET A 32 -5.71 -5.91 7.70
N SER A 33 -6.97 -5.78 7.26
CA SER A 33 -7.74 -4.55 7.41
C SER A 33 -7.91 -4.17 8.88
N PHE A 34 -8.20 -5.13 9.75
CA PHE A 34 -8.34 -4.88 11.18
C PHE A 34 -7.02 -4.41 11.80
N LEU A 35 -5.90 -5.03 11.44
CA LEU A 35 -4.56 -4.59 11.88
C LEU A 35 -4.26 -3.16 11.42
N CYS A 36 -4.54 -2.82 10.15
CA CYS A 36 -4.34 -1.47 9.64
C CYS A 36 -5.22 -0.43 10.37
N LEU A 37 -6.50 -0.74 10.58
CA LEU A 37 -7.42 0.15 11.28
C LEU A 37 -7.07 0.32 12.76
N PHE A 38 -6.57 -0.73 13.40
CA PHE A 38 -6.12 -0.67 14.79
C PHE A 38 -4.95 0.31 14.97
N TRP A 39 -3.94 0.26 14.10
CA TRP A 39 -2.83 1.22 14.11
C TRP A 39 -3.29 2.65 13.85
N PHE A 40 -4.24 2.83 12.92
CA PHE A 40 -4.84 4.14 12.66
C PHE A 40 -5.64 4.67 13.86
N TYR A 41 -6.38 3.81 14.56
CA TYR A 41 -7.11 4.16 15.78
C TYR A 41 -6.15 4.61 16.90
N ILE A 42 -5.03 3.89 17.09
CA ILE A 42 -3.98 4.29 18.04
C ILE A 42 -3.43 5.68 17.70
N LEU A 43 -3.20 5.98 16.42
CA LEU A 43 -2.73 7.31 16.01
C LEU A 43 -3.74 8.41 16.39
N PHE A 44 -5.03 8.15 16.18
CA PHE A 44 -6.08 9.08 16.56
C PHE A 44 -6.14 9.29 18.08
N VAL A 45 -6.14 8.20 18.86
CA VAL A 45 -6.13 8.26 20.33
C VAL A 45 -4.88 9.00 20.83
N ASN A 46 -3.70 8.76 20.27
CA ASN A 46 -2.49 9.51 20.67
C ASN A 46 -2.58 11.00 20.37
N ALA A 47 -3.28 11.41 19.30
CA ALA A 47 -3.52 12.83 19.03
C ALA A 47 -4.41 13.49 20.12
N THR A 48 -5.25 12.70 20.81
CA THR A 48 -6.10 13.17 21.91
C THR A 48 -5.37 13.36 23.25
N ARG A 49 -4.14 12.84 23.40
CA ARG A 49 -3.42 12.75 24.68
C ARG A 49 -2.44 13.90 24.93
N SER A 50 -2.25 14.29 26.19
CA SER A 50 -1.29 15.33 26.56
C SER A 50 0.17 14.83 26.56
N LYS A 51 1.15 15.75 26.46
CA LYS A 51 2.59 15.42 26.47
C LYS A 51 3.04 14.64 27.71
N GLY A 52 2.40 14.86 28.86
CA GLY A 52 2.67 14.13 30.10
C GLY A 52 2.11 12.71 30.09
N GLU A 53 0.93 12.51 29.51
CA GLU A 53 0.31 11.19 29.39
C GLU A 53 1.02 10.32 28.34
N LEU A 54 1.57 10.90 27.26
CA LEU A 54 2.37 10.17 26.27
C LEU A 54 3.58 9.47 26.90
N THR A 55 4.16 10.03 27.97
CA THR A 55 5.32 9.47 28.68
C THR A 55 4.94 8.41 29.71
N GLN A 56 3.67 8.35 30.15
CA GLN A 56 3.21 7.46 31.23
C GLN A 56 2.67 6.10 30.76
N GLY A 57 2.65 5.79 29.46
CA GLY A 57 2.34 4.45 28.93
C GLY A 57 1.14 4.40 27.99
N PHE A 58 0.81 3.21 27.48
CA PHE A 58 -0.23 2.97 26.47
C PHE A 58 -1.64 3.04 27.10
N THR A 59 -2.51 3.91 26.58
CA THR A 59 -3.91 4.01 27.00
C THR A 59 -4.80 4.01 25.75
N LEU A 60 -5.79 3.12 25.71
CA LEU A 60 -6.73 2.94 24.60
C LEU A 60 -7.93 3.91 24.64
N LEU A 61 -8.04 4.69 25.73
CA LEU A 61 -9.12 5.66 25.94
C LEU A 61 -8.71 7.04 25.40
N PRO A 62 -9.57 7.70 24.60
CA PRO A 62 -9.33 9.05 24.14
C PRO A 62 -9.38 10.03 25.33
N SER A 63 -8.43 10.96 25.38
CA SER A 63 -8.38 12.03 26.38
C SER A 63 -9.02 13.32 25.81
N THR A 64 -9.30 14.30 26.67
CA THR A 64 -10.03 15.52 26.32
C THR A 64 -9.15 16.61 25.69
N HIS A 65 -7.86 16.35 25.47
CA HIS A 65 -6.86 17.36 25.08
C HIS A 65 -6.71 17.57 23.56
N LEU A 66 -7.56 16.98 22.73
CA LEU A 66 -7.55 17.13 21.27
C LEU A 66 -7.42 18.58 20.78
N ILE A 67 -8.29 19.47 21.29
CA ILE A 67 -8.35 20.87 20.87
C ILE A 67 -7.11 21.64 21.34
N GLN A 68 -6.57 21.29 22.52
CA GLN A 68 -5.38 21.90 23.07
C GLN A 68 -4.12 21.49 22.30
N ASN A 69 -4.01 20.21 21.91
CA ASN A 69 -2.94 19.70 21.05
C ASN A 69 -3.00 20.32 19.66
N TRP A 70 -4.19 20.42 19.07
CA TRP A 70 -4.38 21.07 17.77
C TRP A 70 -3.94 22.54 17.80
N LYS A 71 -4.38 23.30 18.81
CA LYS A 71 -3.93 24.68 19.02
C LYS A 71 -2.43 24.75 19.26
N GLY A 72 -1.84 23.80 19.99
CA GLY A 72 -0.40 23.73 20.23
C GLY A 72 0.43 23.43 18.98
N VAL A 73 -0.07 22.60 18.07
CA VAL A 73 0.56 22.31 16.77
C VAL A 73 0.45 23.52 15.83
N MET A 74 -0.70 24.20 15.84
CA MET A 74 -0.98 25.34 14.97
C MET A 74 -0.33 26.65 15.45
N ALA A 75 -0.15 26.81 16.76
CA ALA A 75 0.58 27.93 17.38
C ALA A 75 2.07 27.62 17.63
N GLY A 76 2.51 26.39 17.34
CA GLY A 76 3.88 25.97 17.50
C GLY A 76 4.84 26.67 16.52
N THR A 77 6.13 26.64 16.82
CA THR A 77 7.19 27.22 15.99
C THR A 77 7.38 26.51 14.64
N LEU A 78 6.84 25.30 14.49
CA LEU A 78 6.90 24.53 13.25
C LEU A 78 5.74 24.90 12.32
N PRO A 79 6.01 25.34 11.08
CA PRO A 79 4.97 25.72 10.13
C PRO A 79 4.33 24.48 9.48
N VAL A 80 3.56 23.71 10.25
CA VAL A 80 2.95 22.43 9.82
C VAL A 80 2.07 22.60 8.57
N VAL A 81 1.22 23.63 8.54
CA VAL A 81 0.33 23.89 7.39
C VAL A 81 1.13 24.21 6.12
N ARG A 82 2.20 25.01 6.23
CA ARG A 82 3.07 25.30 5.08
C ARG A 82 3.82 24.06 4.61
N GLY A 83 4.25 23.20 5.55
CA GLY A 83 4.84 21.90 5.25
C GLY A 83 3.88 21.01 4.47
N MET A 84 2.64 20.88 4.92
CA MET A 84 1.60 20.11 4.22
C MET A 84 1.32 20.64 2.80
N ILE A 85 1.22 21.96 2.63
CA ILE A 85 1.01 22.57 1.31
C ILE A 85 2.21 22.32 0.40
N ASN A 86 3.44 22.47 0.90
CA ASN A 86 4.64 22.19 0.11
C ASN A 86 4.68 20.72 -0.34
N SER A 87 4.44 19.78 0.59
CA SER A 87 4.37 18.36 0.26
C SER A 87 3.28 18.05 -0.75
N LEU A 88 2.10 18.68 -0.64
CA LEU A 88 1.01 18.51 -1.61
C LEU A 88 1.44 19.00 -3.00
N VAL A 89 2.01 20.20 -3.10
CA VAL A 89 2.48 20.77 -4.37
C VAL A 89 3.55 19.88 -5.00
N VAL A 90 4.55 19.46 -4.22
CA VAL A 90 5.64 18.59 -4.71
C VAL A 90 5.09 17.22 -5.14
N ALA A 91 4.22 16.61 -4.35
CA ALA A 91 3.61 15.32 -4.67
C ALA A 91 2.75 15.40 -5.94
N THR A 92 1.92 16.43 -6.10
CA THR A 92 1.10 16.61 -7.30
C THR A 92 1.94 16.88 -8.54
N CYS A 93 2.90 17.81 -8.47
CA CYS A 93 3.79 18.11 -9.59
C CYS A 93 4.60 16.89 -10.03
N SER A 94 5.18 16.16 -9.07
CA SER A 94 5.94 14.94 -9.36
C SER A 94 5.05 13.83 -9.91
N ALA A 95 3.83 13.65 -9.40
CA ALA A 95 2.87 12.68 -9.94
C ALA A 95 2.51 12.99 -11.40
N VAL A 96 2.20 14.25 -11.73
CA VAL A 96 1.86 14.69 -13.10
C VAL A 96 3.03 14.49 -14.05
N LEU A 97 4.22 14.94 -13.68
CA LEU A 97 5.41 14.77 -14.52
C LEU A 97 5.77 13.29 -14.71
N CYS A 98 5.72 12.50 -13.63
CA CYS A 98 5.99 11.07 -13.67
C CYS A 98 5.01 10.33 -14.60
N THR A 99 3.70 10.56 -14.44
CA THR A 99 2.70 9.95 -15.32
C THR A 99 2.81 10.41 -16.76
N TYR A 100 3.12 11.68 -17.01
CA TYR A 100 3.35 12.19 -18.37
C TYR A 100 4.51 11.46 -19.08
N PHE A 101 5.69 11.41 -18.48
CA PHE A 101 6.84 10.73 -19.08
C PHE A 101 6.66 9.20 -19.14
N SER A 102 6.03 8.61 -18.13
CA SER A 102 5.75 7.17 -18.09
C SER A 102 4.80 6.77 -19.23
N THR A 103 3.72 7.53 -19.45
CA THR A 103 2.76 7.27 -20.52
C THR A 103 3.34 7.53 -21.91
N MET A 104 4.14 8.58 -22.09
CA MET A 104 4.85 8.84 -23.35
C MET A 104 5.80 7.69 -23.70
N THR A 105 6.53 7.17 -22.72
CA THR A 105 7.42 6.00 -22.89
C THR A 105 6.61 4.75 -23.26
N ALA A 106 5.49 4.50 -22.58
CA ALA A 106 4.61 3.39 -22.91
C ALA A 106 4.03 3.50 -24.33
N TYR A 107 3.62 4.70 -24.73
CA TYR A 107 3.13 4.98 -26.09
C TYR A 107 4.20 4.75 -27.14
N ALA A 108 5.43 5.23 -26.90
CA ALA A 108 6.54 5.06 -27.82
C ALA A 108 6.88 3.57 -28.05
N ILE A 109 6.87 2.76 -26.98
CA ILE A 109 7.11 1.32 -27.04
C ILE A 109 6.02 0.59 -27.83
N HIS A 110 4.77 1.03 -27.69
CA HIS A 110 3.63 0.41 -28.36
C HIS A 110 3.54 0.76 -29.85
N VAL A 111 3.65 2.04 -30.20
CA VAL A 111 3.36 2.54 -31.56
C VAL A 111 4.57 2.49 -32.51
N TYR A 112 5.79 2.71 -32.02
CA TYR A 112 6.98 2.70 -32.88
C TYR A 112 7.66 1.33 -32.90
N ASP A 113 8.06 0.89 -34.09
CA ASP A 113 8.84 -0.34 -34.28
C ASP A 113 10.35 -0.03 -34.30
N PHE A 114 11.00 -0.21 -33.15
CA PHE A 114 12.46 -0.10 -33.00
C PHE A 114 13.09 -1.47 -32.67
N LYS A 115 14.35 -1.69 -33.08
CA LYS A 115 15.05 -2.97 -32.91
C LYS A 115 15.12 -3.47 -31.45
N LEU A 116 15.09 -2.56 -30.47
CA LEU A 116 15.20 -2.88 -29.04
C LEU A 116 13.84 -2.99 -28.28
N LYS A 117 12.72 -2.89 -29.00
CA LYS A 117 11.34 -2.87 -28.45
C LYS A 117 11.00 -4.06 -27.57
N LYS A 118 11.35 -5.26 -28.03
CA LYS A 118 11.07 -6.50 -27.30
C LYS A 118 11.79 -6.59 -25.97
N PHE A 119 13.03 -6.10 -25.89
CA PHE A 119 13.80 -6.10 -24.64
C PHE A 119 13.18 -5.14 -23.61
N MET A 120 12.87 -3.90 -24.03
CA MET A 120 12.25 -2.91 -23.14
C MET A 120 10.86 -3.35 -22.64
N PHE A 121 10.04 -3.95 -23.51
CA PHE A 121 8.71 -4.43 -23.13
C PHE A 121 8.79 -5.57 -22.09
N THR A 122 9.66 -6.56 -22.31
CA THR A 122 9.86 -7.66 -21.35
C THR A 122 10.39 -7.16 -20.01
N PHE A 123 11.32 -6.19 -20.02
CA PHE A 123 11.84 -5.60 -18.79
C PHE A 123 10.76 -4.88 -17.97
N ILE A 124 9.91 -4.07 -18.61
CA ILE A 124 8.79 -3.40 -17.93
C ILE A 124 7.81 -4.43 -17.37
N LEU A 125 7.46 -5.46 -18.14
CA LEU A 125 6.58 -6.53 -17.69
C LEU A 125 7.18 -7.25 -16.47
N ALA A 126 8.47 -7.57 -16.50
CA ALA A 126 9.16 -8.24 -15.39
C ALA A 126 9.18 -7.42 -14.09
N ILE A 127 9.21 -6.08 -14.17
CA ILE A 127 9.12 -5.22 -12.98
C ILE A 127 7.68 -5.12 -12.47
N MET A 128 6.70 -5.18 -13.37
CA MET A 128 5.28 -5.07 -13.02
C MET A 128 4.70 -6.37 -12.42
N THR A 129 5.35 -7.51 -12.69
CA THR A 129 4.90 -8.85 -12.24
C THR A 129 5.45 -9.19 -10.86
#